data_AF-A0A932T0L8-F1
#
_entry.id   AF-A0A932T0L8-F1
#
_cell.length_a   1.000
_cell.length_b   1.000
_cell.length_c   1.000
_cell.angle_alpha   90.00
_cell.angle_beta   90.00
_cell.angle_gamma   90.00
#
_symmetry.space_group_name_H-M   'P 1'
#
loop_
_entity.id
_entity.type
_entity.pdbx_description
1 polymer ?
#
loop_
_entity_poly.entity_id
_entity_poly.type
_entity_poly.pdbx_seq_one_letter_code
_entity_poly.pdbx_strand_id
1 'polypeptide(L)'
;MPVPAVAQSAAPLTVALIGNPNTGKSTLFNALSGSRTLTGNFPGVTVEKKISRTTCGDRAVDLVDLPGTYSLAPRTLDEMVAVNVLLGRQTDLGQPDVVVCIVDTANIERNLYLVSQVLDLALPTVLVLNMSDVAATRGLQIDTAALSRRLGIPVVKTEAHRKRGLDELRATILAAAENAPVERPRIFPPIFAAECERLSERLTALGRPDTPYYLLERLLLDVGGYLEGHFANGQTGELTGSLVAARRRLGEQGLKVPAAEARLRYAWVQQMLEGIVSRPAARPVTLGDKIDSILTHRIAGLLFFLILMLVIFQSIYTVAKPLMDLCKAGQDWVGNQVAGWLPVGMLQSLVVDGVIGGVGAVLVFLPQIVILFLFMAVLEDCGYMARAAFIVDRLMTKVGLSGKSFVPLMS
;
A
#
# COMPACT_ATOMS: atom_id res chain seq x y z
N MET A 1 -23.80 29.24 35.22
CA MET A 1 -23.77 27.76 35.23
C MET A 1 -22.31 27.32 35.17
N PRO A 2 -21.84 26.47 36.09
CA PRO A 2 -20.45 26.01 36.05
C PRO A 2 -20.25 25.06 34.88
N VAL A 3 -19.12 25.22 34.20
CA VAL A 3 -18.61 24.31 33.15
C VAL A 3 -18.47 22.92 33.78
N PRO A 4 -19.00 21.84 33.16
CA PRO A 4 -18.84 20.51 33.72
C PRO A 4 -17.35 20.16 33.72
N ALA A 5 -16.86 19.77 34.90
CA ALA A 5 -15.52 19.27 35.09
C ALA A 5 -15.27 18.10 34.14
N VAL A 6 -14.28 18.27 33.25
CA VAL A 6 -13.74 17.16 32.45
C VAL A 6 -13.18 16.15 33.45
N ALA A 7 -13.87 15.01 33.58
CA ALA A 7 -13.37 13.86 34.32
C ALA A 7 -11.91 13.62 33.91
N GLN A 8 -11.03 13.45 34.90
CA GLN A 8 -9.61 13.14 34.70
C GLN A 8 -9.48 11.99 33.69
N SER A 9 -9.19 12.30 32.43
CA SER A 9 -9.29 11.29 31.38
C SER A 9 -8.06 10.39 31.44
N ALA A 10 -8.29 9.09 31.44
CA ALA A 10 -7.24 8.11 31.14
C ALA A 10 -6.50 8.51 29.85
N ALA A 11 -5.23 8.10 29.73
CA ALA A 11 -4.46 8.30 28.51
C ALA A 11 -5.25 7.78 27.29
N PRO A 12 -5.16 8.45 26.13
CA PRO A 12 -5.86 8.00 24.94
C PRO A 12 -5.36 6.62 24.51
N LEU A 13 -6.28 5.78 24.05
CA LEU A 13 -5.99 4.43 23.59
C LEU A 13 -5.37 4.49 22.19
N THR A 14 -4.22 3.86 22.01
CA THR A 14 -3.50 3.85 20.73
C THR A 14 -3.97 2.69 19.87
N VAL A 15 -4.56 2.98 18.71
CA VAL A 15 -5.04 1.96 17.75
C VAL A 15 -4.22 2.04 16.47
N ALA A 16 -3.51 0.97 16.14
CA ALA A 16 -2.77 0.87 14.88
C ALA A 16 -3.64 0.23 13.79
N LEU A 17 -3.83 0.92 12.66
CA LEU A 17 -4.45 0.35 11.46
C LEU A 17 -3.38 -0.26 10.55
N ILE A 18 -3.54 -1.53 10.20
CA ILE A 18 -2.64 -2.22 9.28
C ILE A 18 -3.42 -3.01 8.24
N GLY A 19 -2.89 -3.14 7.04
CA GLY A 19 -3.49 -3.94 5.98
C GLY A 19 -2.65 -3.91 4.73
N ASN A 20 -2.97 -4.79 3.78
CA ASN A 20 -2.35 -4.77 2.46
C ASN A 20 -2.71 -3.48 1.71
N PRO A 21 -1.87 -3.04 0.75
CA PRO A 21 -2.26 -2.02 -0.20
C PRO A 21 -3.61 -2.34 -0.85
N ASN A 22 -4.43 -1.30 -1.08
CA ASN A 22 -5.75 -1.40 -1.73
C ASN A 22 -6.83 -2.20 -0.97
N THR A 23 -6.67 -2.46 0.33
CA THR A 23 -7.72 -3.07 1.19
C THR A 23 -8.76 -2.06 1.71
N GLY A 24 -8.64 -0.79 1.31
CA GLY A 24 -9.48 0.30 1.80
C GLY A 24 -9.08 0.82 3.18
N LYS A 25 -7.83 0.57 3.62
CA LYS A 25 -7.25 1.10 4.86
C LYS A 25 -7.41 2.62 5.00
N SER A 26 -6.98 3.39 4.00
CA SER A 26 -7.10 4.87 4.03
C SER A 26 -8.57 5.32 4.05
N THR A 27 -9.46 4.59 3.37
CA THR A 27 -10.91 4.86 3.41
C THR A 27 -11.48 4.61 4.81
N LEU A 28 -11.08 3.51 5.46
CA LEU A 28 -11.51 3.19 6.82
C LEU A 28 -10.91 4.16 7.83
N PHE A 29 -9.63 4.52 7.69
CA PHE A 29 -8.98 5.56 8.49
C PHE A 29 -9.76 6.86 8.42
N ASN A 30 -10.06 7.35 7.21
CA ASN A 30 -10.82 8.58 7.00
C ASN A 30 -12.25 8.51 7.57
N ALA A 31 -12.87 7.32 7.51
CA ALA A 31 -14.22 7.12 8.03
C ALA A 31 -14.27 7.04 9.56
N LEU A 32 -13.20 6.55 10.20
CA LEU A 32 -13.04 6.50 11.66
C LEU A 32 -12.48 7.80 12.25
N SER A 33 -11.65 8.51 11.47
CA SER A 33 -11.00 9.76 11.86
C SER A 33 -12.01 10.89 12.05
N GLY A 34 -11.74 11.75 13.02
CA GLY A 34 -12.47 12.99 13.23
C GLY A 34 -11.95 14.15 12.37
N SER A 35 -12.28 15.39 12.76
CA SER A 35 -11.87 16.60 12.02
C SER A 35 -10.38 16.97 12.14
N ARG A 36 -9.61 16.24 12.96
CA ARG A 36 -8.19 16.53 13.24
C ARG A 36 -7.32 15.33 12.90
N THR A 37 -6.68 15.40 11.74
CA THR A 37 -5.64 14.46 11.30
C THR A 37 -4.33 15.22 11.19
N LEU A 38 -3.31 14.71 11.86
CA LEU A 38 -1.94 15.19 11.76
C LEU A 38 -1.19 14.30 10.79
N THR A 39 -0.59 14.93 9.78
CA THR A 39 0.26 14.27 8.80
C THR A 39 1.70 14.74 9.00
N GLY A 40 2.63 13.80 9.06
CA GLY A 40 4.07 14.05 9.14
C GLY A 40 4.84 12.87 8.58
N ASN A 41 6.10 12.73 8.97
CA ASN A 41 6.91 11.54 8.66
C ASN A 41 7.31 10.84 9.95
N PHE A 42 7.50 9.52 9.88
CA PHE A 42 8.12 8.80 10.99
C PHE A 42 9.58 9.27 11.17
N PRO A 43 10.07 9.43 12.41
CA PRO A 43 11.46 9.81 12.69
C PRO A 43 12.49 8.97 11.92
N GLY A 44 13.36 9.65 11.16
CA GLY A 44 14.51 9.02 10.49
C GLY A 44 14.21 8.29 9.17
N VAL A 45 12.99 8.37 8.64
CA VAL A 45 12.55 7.69 7.41
C VAL A 45 11.67 8.60 6.55
N THR A 46 11.47 8.22 5.28
CA THR A 46 10.61 8.97 4.33
C THR A 46 9.14 8.54 4.36
N VAL A 47 8.78 7.68 5.32
CA VAL A 47 7.45 7.09 5.43
C VAL A 47 6.48 8.08 6.06
N GLU A 48 5.39 8.35 5.34
CA GLU A 48 4.30 9.21 5.81
C GLU A 48 3.63 8.62 7.06
N LYS A 49 3.46 9.46 8.08
CA LYS A 49 2.78 9.16 9.34
C LYS A 49 1.46 9.92 9.39
N LYS A 50 0.33 9.20 9.53
CA LYS A 50 -0.99 9.80 9.78
C LYS A 50 -1.51 9.38 11.13
N ILE A 51 -1.79 10.36 11.98
CA ILE A 51 -2.43 10.16 13.28
C ILE A 51 -3.70 10.99 13.32
N SER A 52 -4.81 10.40 13.76
CA SER A 52 -6.03 11.14 14.05
C SER A 52 -6.48 10.86 15.47
N ARG A 53 -6.77 11.92 16.22
CA ARG A 53 -7.42 11.79 17.53
C ARG A 53 -8.93 11.77 17.33
N THR A 54 -9.57 10.70 17.79
CA THR A 54 -11.00 10.46 17.68
C THR A 54 -11.55 9.94 19.01
N THR A 55 -12.84 9.65 19.04
CA THR A 55 -13.51 9.03 20.19
C THR A 55 -14.19 7.74 19.75
N CYS A 56 -13.99 6.69 20.52
CA CYS A 56 -14.76 5.45 20.42
C CYS A 56 -15.59 5.36 21.69
N GLY A 57 -16.90 5.58 21.59
CA GLY A 57 -17.75 5.79 22.76
C GLY A 57 -17.24 6.97 23.59
N ASP A 58 -17.02 6.74 24.88
CA ASP A 58 -16.53 7.76 25.82
C ASP A 58 -15.00 7.79 25.97
N ARG A 59 -14.26 6.93 25.25
CA ARG A 59 -12.80 6.81 25.36
C ARG A 59 -12.11 7.54 24.21
N ALA A 60 -11.12 8.37 24.53
CA ALA A 60 -10.27 9.01 23.54
C ALA A 60 -9.36 7.97 22.87
N VAL A 61 -9.22 8.05 21.56
CA VAL A 61 -8.45 7.12 20.74
C VAL A 61 -7.51 7.87 19.82
N ASP A 62 -6.22 7.51 19.84
CA ASP A 62 -5.23 7.94 18.86
C ASP A 62 -5.11 6.85 17.78
N LEU A 63 -5.71 7.12 16.62
CA LEU A 63 -5.71 6.25 15.45
C LEU A 63 -4.43 6.48 14.65
N VAL A 64 -3.60 5.45 14.49
CA VAL A 64 -2.34 5.51 13.75
C VAL A 64 -2.47 4.70 12.47
N ASP A 65 -2.29 5.34 11.32
CA ASP A 65 -2.26 4.66 10.02
C ASP A 65 -0.85 4.11 9.75
N LEU A 66 -0.70 2.79 9.67
CA LEU A 66 0.56 2.18 9.26
C LEU A 66 0.65 2.10 7.73
N PRO A 67 1.86 2.11 7.15
CA PRO A 67 2.04 1.90 5.72
C PRO A 67 1.39 0.59 5.26
N GLY A 68 0.79 0.61 4.06
CA GLY A 68 0.23 -0.60 3.49
C GLY A 68 1.35 -1.60 3.18
N THR A 69 1.31 -2.79 3.77
CA THR A 69 2.36 -3.81 3.59
C THR A 69 1.77 -5.18 3.28
N TYR A 70 2.53 -6.01 2.56
CA TYR A 70 2.16 -7.41 2.29
C TYR A 70 2.69 -8.39 3.35
N SER A 71 3.73 -8.00 4.08
CA SER A 71 4.33 -8.79 5.15
C SER A 71 5.02 -7.88 6.17
N LEU A 72 5.22 -8.40 7.38
CA LEU A 72 6.05 -7.81 8.41
C LEU A 72 7.49 -8.36 8.38
N ALA A 73 8.00 -8.70 7.19
CA ALA A 73 9.36 -9.20 6.96
C ALA A 73 10.22 -8.11 6.29
N PRO A 74 10.68 -7.09 7.04
CA PRO A 74 11.26 -5.88 6.49
C PRO A 74 12.66 -6.11 5.90
N ARG A 75 12.87 -5.55 4.71
CA ARG A 75 14.16 -5.52 3.99
C ARG A 75 14.84 -4.16 4.06
N THR A 76 14.11 -3.12 4.45
CA THR A 76 14.59 -1.73 4.50
C THR A 76 14.18 -1.05 5.82
N LEU A 77 14.79 0.10 6.11
CA LEU A 77 14.41 0.93 7.26
C LEU A 77 12.96 1.44 7.15
N ASP A 78 12.51 1.74 5.93
CA ASP A 78 11.13 2.21 5.69
C ASP A 78 10.11 1.09 5.99
N GLU A 79 10.42 -0.16 5.62
CA GLU A 79 9.56 -1.31 5.95
C GLU A 79 9.57 -1.66 7.44
N MET A 80 10.67 -1.35 8.15
CA MET A 80 10.77 -1.55 9.60
C MET A 80 9.80 -0.67 10.39
N VAL A 81 9.29 0.42 9.81
CA VAL A 81 8.40 1.37 10.51
C VAL A 81 7.17 0.67 11.09
N ALA A 82 6.48 -0.15 10.30
CA ALA A 82 5.30 -0.87 10.76
C ALA A 82 5.65 -1.83 11.91
N VAL A 83 6.78 -2.54 11.80
CA VAL A 83 7.26 -3.46 12.83
C VAL A 83 7.62 -2.72 14.12
N ASN A 84 8.32 -1.59 14.02
CA ASN A 84 8.73 -0.79 15.18
C ASN A 84 7.53 -0.18 15.93
N VAL A 85 6.53 0.31 15.20
CA VAL A 85 5.29 0.80 15.83
C VAL A 85 4.60 -0.33 16.57
N LEU A 86 4.40 -1.48 15.93
CA LEU A 86 3.73 -2.62 16.56
C LEU A 86 4.49 -3.19 17.76
N LEU A 87 5.82 -3.15 17.74
CA LEU A 87 6.67 -3.55 18.87
C LEU A 87 6.78 -2.49 19.97
N GLY A 88 6.12 -1.33 19.84
CA GLY A 88 6.21 -0.22 20.79
C GLY A 88 7.61 0.41 20.89
N ARG A 89 8.42 0.27 19.84
CA ARG A 89 9.80 0.78 19.77
C ARG A 89 9.90 2.15 19.10
N GLN A 90 8.79 2.66 18.60
CA GLN A 90 8.72 3.94 17.94
C GLN A 90 8.66 5.05 19.00
N THR A 91 9.69 5.91 19.11
CA THR A 91 9.85 6.80 20.28
C THR A 91 8.71 7.78 20.52
N ASP A 92 8.02 8.18 19.46
CA ASP A 92 6.90 9.12 19.47
C ASP A 92 5.52 8.44 19.51
N LEU A 93 5.48 7.10 19.64
CA LEU A 93 4.26 6.31 19.78
C LEU A 93 4.45 5.23 20.87
N GLY A 94 3.50 5.10 21.79
CA GLY A 94 3.49 3.95 22.70
C GLY A 94 3.27 2.63 21.94
N GLN A 95 3.37 1.50 22.65
CA GLN A 95 2.88 0.23 22.13
C GLN A 95 1.37 0.35 21.82
N PRO A 96 0.90 -0.11 20.65
CA PRO A 96 -0.53 -0.09 20.34
C PRO A 96 -1.31 -0.95 21.33
N ASP A 97 -2.39 -0.40 21.88
CA ASP A 97 -3.33 -1.12 22.73
C ASP A 97 -4.17 -2.10 21.91
N VAL A 98 -4.47 -1.73 20.65
CA VAL A 98 -5.21 -2.58 19.69
C VAL A 98 -4.64 -2.41 18.29
N VAL A 99 -4.56 -3.53 17.56
CA VAL A 99 -4.24 -3.55 16.13
C VAL A 99 -5.49 -3.90 15.34
N VAL A 100 -5.88 -3.04 14.40
CA VAL A 100 -6.98 -3.30 13.47
C VAL A 100 -6.40 -3.77 12.14
N CYS A 101 -6.55 -5.06 11.88
CA CYS A 101 -6.12 -5.71 10.65
C CYS A 101 -7.21 -5.60 9.59
N ILE A 102 -6.97 -4.82 8.54
CA ILE A 102 -7.92 -4.56 7.48
C ILE A 102 -7.61 -5.47 6.30
N VAL A 103 -8.60 -6.28 5.91
CA VAL A 103 -8.49 -7.21 4.78
C VAL A 103 -9.60 -6.93 3.76
N ASP A 104 -9.28 -7.12 2.49
CA ASP A 104 -10.29 -7.17 1.44
C ASP A 104 -11.00 -8.52 1.51
N THR A 105 -12.30 -8.50 1.79
CA THR A 105 -13.14 -9.69 1.91
C THR A 105 -13.04 -10.58 0.67
N ALA A 106 -12.90 -10.00 -0.53
CA ALA A 106 -12.79 -10.76 -1.77
C ALA A 106 -11.44 -11.47 -1.96
N ASN A 107 -10.41 -11.06 -1.21
CA ASN A 107 -9.04 -11.58 -1.28
C ASN A 107 -8.54 -12.06 0.10
N ILE A 108 -9.45 -12.51 0.96
CA ILE A 108 -9.18 -12.83 2.38
C ILE A 108 -7.99 -13.77 2.58
N GLU A 109 -7.85 -14.79 1.75
CA GLU A 109 -6.77 -15.79 1.82
C GLU A 109 -5.38 -15.16 1.69
N ARG A 110 -5.22 -14.24 0.74
CA ARG A 110 -3.95 -13.52 0.55
C ARG A 110 -3.70 -12.54 1.68
N ASN A 111 -4.73 -11.89 2.20
CA ASN A 111 -4.58 -10.88 3.24
C ASN A 111 -4.35 -11.49 4.63
N LEU A 112 -4.91 -12.67 4.92
CA LEU A 112 -4.67 -13.37 6.17
C LEU A 112 -3.21 -13.79 6.37
N TYR A 113 -2.39 -13.80 5.31
CA TYR A 113 -0.94 -13.95 5.44
C TYR A 113 -0.33 -12.88 6.35
N LEU A 114 -0.64 -11.60 6.10
CA LEU A 114 -0.18 -10.48 6.93
C LEU A 114 -0.77 -10.57 8.34
N VAL A 115 -2.07 -10.89 8.44
CA VAL A 115 -2.75 -11.04 9.74
C VAL A 115 -2.06 -12.11 10.59
N SER A 116 -1.65 -13.24 10.00
CA SER A 116 -0.92 -14.29 10.72
C SER A 116 0.37 -13.77 11.36
N GLN A 117 1.08 -12.84 10.71
CA GLN A 117 2.30 -12.24 11.24
C GLN A 117 2.01 -11.20 12.33
N VAL A 118 0.89 -10.48 12.22
CA VAL A 118 0.44 -9.56 13.29
C VAL A 118 0.08 -10.35 14.54
N LEU A 119 -0.58 -11.50 14.40
CA LEU A 119 -0.96 -12.36 15.52
C LEU A 119 0.25 -12.92 16.28
N ASP A 120 1.40 -13.11 15.62
CA ASP A 120 2.65 -13.53 16.29
C ASP A 120 3.16 -12.48 17.28
N LEU A 121 2.74 -11.22 17.16
CA LEU A 121 3.09 -10.16 18.10
C LEU A 121 2.32 -10.25 19.42
N ALA A 122 1.27 -11.09 19.50
CA ALA A 122 0.41 -11.25 20.68
C ALA A 122 -0.26 -9.94 21.15
N LEU A 123 -0.54 -9.04 20.21
CA LEU A 123 -1.28 -7.79 20.49
C LEU A 123 -2.79 -8.02 20.39
N PRO A 124 -3.61 -7.32 21.20
CA PRO A 124 -5.05 -7.28 21.00
C PRO A 124 -5.37 -6.89 19.55
N THR A 125 -6.04 -7.77 18.81
CA THR A 125 -6.22 -7.62 17.37
C THR A 125 -7.70 -7.73 17.00
N VAL A 126 -8.17 -6.84 16.13
CA VAL A 126 -9.50 -6.90 15.50
C VAL A 126 -9.32 -7.11 14.01
N LEU A 127 -9.97 -8.13 13.43
CA LEU A 127 -9.97 -8.35 11.99
C LEU A 127 -11.17 -7.64 11.35
N VAL A 128 -10.90 -6.79 10.37
CA VAL A 128 -11.92 -6.07 9.60
C VAL A 128 -12.00 -6.64 8.19
N LEU A 129 -13.11 -7.30 7.89
CA LEU A 129 -13.48 -7.74 6.54
C LEU A 129 -14.11 -6.56 5.78
N ASN A 130 -13.27 -5.78 5.11
CA ASN A 130 -13.68 -4.60 4.36
C ASN A 130 -14.09 -4.96 2.92
N MET A 131 -14.77 -4.04 2.22
CA MET A 131 -15.31 -4.28 0.87
C MET A 131 -16.25 -5.49 0.81
N SER A 132 -17.04 -5.68 1.87
CA SER A 132 -17.96 -6.81 1.99
C SER A 132 -19.05 -6.82 0.92
N ASP A 133 -19.42 -5.66 0.39
CA ASP A 133 -20.31 -5.50 -0.76
C ASP A 133 -19.69 -6.05 -2.06
N VAL A 134 -18.41 -5.74 -2.31
CA VAL A 134 -17.68 -6.27 -3.47
C VAL A 134 -17.60 -7.80 -3.39
N ALA A 135 -17.30 -8.35 -2.22
CA ALA A 135 -17.31 -9.81 -2.02
C ALA A 135 -18.69 -10.42 -2.29
N ALA A 136 -19.76 -9.78 -1.80
CA ALA A 136 -21.14 -10.24 -2.04
C ALA A 136 -21.50 -10.24 -3.53
N THR A 137 -21.10 -9.21 -4.30
CA THR A 137 -21.32 -9.20 -5.77
C THR A 137 -20.57 -10.31 -6.51
N ARG A 138 -19.47 -10.81 -5.93
CA ARG A 138 -18.72 -11.98 -6.42
C ARG A 138 -19.27 -13.31 -5.89
N GLY A 139 -20.42 -13.29 -5.20
CA GLY A 139 -21.06 -14.44 -4.57
C GLY A 139 -20.29 -15.03 -3.38
N LEU A 140 -19.29 -14.31 -2.87
CA LEU A 140 -18.39 -14.79 -1.83
C LEU A 140 -19.02 -14.55 -0.46
N GLN A 141 -19.29 -15.63 0.28
CA GLN A 141 -19.85 -15.56 1.63
C GLN A 141 -18.85 -16.08 2.64
N ILE A 142 -18.73 -15.37 3.76
CA ILE A 142 -17.82 -15.70 4.86
C ILE A 142 -18.60 -15.74 6.16
N ASP A 143 -18.55 -16.87 6.85
CA ASP A 143 -19.04 -17.00 8.23
C ASP A 143 -18.07 -16.29 9.20
N THR A 144 -18.42 -15.07 9.59
CA THR A 144 -17.60 -14.23 10.48
C THR A 144 -17.51 -14.78 11.88
N ALA A 145 -18.58 -15.41 12.38
CA ALA A 145 -18.60 -15.96 13.73
C ALA A 145 -17.71 -17.21 13.82
N ALA A 146 -17.76 -18.09 12.81
CA ALA A 146 -16.85 -19.22 12.72
C ALA A 146 -15.39 -18.77 12.55
N LEU A 147 -15.14 -17.77 11.70
CA LEU A 147 -13.79 -17.23 11.51
C LEU A 147 -13.24 -16.62 12.82
N SER A 148 -14.06 -15.85 13.53
CA SER A 148 -13.69 -15.26 14.81
C SER A 148 -13.31 -16.31 15.85
N ARG A 149 -14.11 -17.39 15.98
CA ARG A 149 -13.79 -18.50 16.87
C ARG A 149 -12.49 -19.22 16.49
N ARG A 150 -12.23 -19.43 15.19
CA ARG A 150 -11.01 -20.12 14.74
C ARG A 150 -9.75 -19.28 14.92
N LEU A 151 -9.83 -17.98 14.64
CA LEU A 151 -8.70 -17.07 14.79
C LEU A 151 -8.46 -16.66 16.25
N GLY A 152 -9.46 -16.81 17.13
CA GLY A 152 -9.37 -16.36 18.52
C GLY A 152 -9.43 -14.84 18.68
N ILE A 153 -9.84 -14.11 17.63
CA ILE A 153 -9.95 -12.65 17.62
C ILE A 153 -11.31 -12.20 17.09
N PRO A 154 -11.83 -11.04 17.49
CA PRO A 154 -13.08 -10.51 16.95
C PRO A 154 -12.95 -10.17 15.46
N VAL A 155 -14.03 -10.43 14.71
CA VAL A 155 -14.12 -10.20 13.25
C VAL A 155 -15.33 -9.33 12.95
N VAL A 156 -15.12 -8.20 12.29
CA VAL A 156 -16.18 -7.24 11.93
C VAL A 156 -16.23 -7.05 10.42
N LYS A 157 -17.42 -7.00 9.83
CA LYS A 157 -17.64 -6.67 8.40
C LYS A 157 -17.86 -5.18 8.23
N THR A 158 -17.21 -4.57 7.24
CA THR A 158 -17.40 -3.15 6.94
C THR A 158 -17.59 -2.87 5.45
N GLU A 159 -18.27 -1.77 5.16
CA GLU A 159 -18.25 -1.07 3.86
C GLU A 159 -17.76 0.35 4.14
N ALA A 160 -16.44 0.55 4.24
CA ALA A 160 -15.87 1.82 4.70
C ALA A 160 -16.36 3.04 3.89
N HIS A 161 -16.49 2.88 2.57
CA HIS A 161 -16.96 3.94 1.66
C HIS A 161 -18.44 4.34 1.89
N ARG A 162 -19.26 3.45 2.49
CA ARG A 162 -20.67 3.73 2.86
C ARG A 162 -20.86 3.94 4.35
N LYS A 163 -19.76 3.99 5.12
CA LYS A 163 -19.77 4.10 6.58
C LYS A 163 -20.61 3.03 7.30
N ARG A 164 -20.70 1.82 6.74
CA ARG A 164 -21.40 0.69 7.37
C ARG A 164 -20.45 -0.18 8.19
N GLY A 165 -20.90 -0.63 9.35
CA GLY A 165 -20.12 -1.46 10.28
C GLY A 165 -19.14 -0.67 11.16
N LEU A 166 -19.13 0.66 11.09
CA LEU A 166 -18.18 1.49 11.85
C LEU A 166 -18.50 1.53 13.35
N ASP A 167 -19.77 1.57 13.74
CA ASP A 167 -20.15 1.61 15.15
C ASP A 167 -19.86 0.28 15.85
N GLU A 168 -20.15 -0.83 15.16
CA GLU A 168 -19.75 -2.18 15.60
C GLU A 168 -18.23 -2.27 15.73
N LEU A 169 -17.47 -1.75 14.76
CA LEU A 169 -16.01 -1.73 14.83
C LEU A 169 -15.50 -0.91 16.02
N ARG A 170 -16.06 0.28 16.28
CA ARG A 170 -15.68 1.12 17.44
C ARG A 170 -15.92 0.40 18.76
N ALA A 171 -17.09 -0.22 18.93
CA ALA A 171 -17.40 -1.00 20.13
C ALA A 171 -16.43 -2.20 20.27
N THR A 172 -16.15 -2.89 19.16
CA THR A 172 -15.24 -4.05 19.14
C THR A 172 -13.80 -3.66 19.50
N ILE A 173 -13.32 -2.51 19.04
CA ILE A 173 -11.99 -1.99 19.39
C ILE A 173 -11.88 -1.75 20.90
N LEU A 174 -12.89 -1.14 21.52
CA LEU A 174 -12.90 -0.91 22.96
C LEU A 174 -12.87 -2.23 23.75
N ALA A 175 -13.70 -3.20 23.34
CA ALA A 175 -13.74 -4.51 23.98
C ALA A 175 -12.42 -5.29 23.79
N ALA A 176 -11.78 -5.19 22.62
CA ALA A 176 -10.51 -5.86 22.36
C ALA A 176 -9.39 -5.33 23.27
N ALA A 177 -9.36 -4.03 23.53
CA ALA A 177 -8.37 -3.41 24.40
C ALA A 177 -8.43 -3.88 25.86
N GLU A 178 -9.62 -4.31 26.30
CA GLU A 178 -9.84 -4.80 27.66
C GLU A 178 -9.52 -6.29 27.83
N ASN A 179 -9.47 -7.05 26.73
CA ASN A 179 -9.34 -8.52 26.73
C ASN A 179 -7.91 -9.02 26.43
N ALA A 180 -6.89 -8.36 26.98
CA ALA A 180 -5.50 -8.84 26.92
C ALA A 180 -5.23 -9.90 28.02
N PRO A 181 -4.38 -10.92 27.79
CA PRO A 181 -3.51 -11.15 26.62
C PRO A 181 -4.15 -12.00 25.50
N VAL A 182 -3.64 -11.83 24.28
CA VAL A 182 -4.01 -12.65 23.10
C VAL A 182 -3.01 -13.80 22.92
N GLU A 183 -3.49 -15.02 22.73
CA GLU A 183 -2.63 -16.17 22.45
C GLU A 183 -2.04 -16.11 21.03
N ARG A 184 -0.76 -16.48 20.91
CA ARG A 184 -0.09 -16.59 19.61
C ARG A 184 -0.54 -17.85 18.87
N PRO A 185 -0.78 -17.78 17.55
CA PRO A 185 -1.09 -18.96 16.77
C PRO A 185 0.13 -19.87 16.67
N ARG A 186 -0.07 -21.18 16.86
CA ARG A 186 1.00 -22.19 16.73
C ARG A 186 1.20 -22.59 15.27
N ILE A 187 1.76 -21.67 14.47
CA ILE A 187 2.00 -21.88 13.03
C ILE A 187 3.27 -22.70 12.79
N PHE A 188 4.32 -22.43 13.55
CA PHE A 188 5.60 -23.11 13.44
C PHE A 188 5.67 -24.34 14.36
N PRO A 189 6.34 -25.42 13.93
CA PRO A 189 6.49 -26.61 14.76
C PRO A 189 7.42 -26.37 15.95
N PRO A 190 7.35 -27.20 17.02
CA PRO A 190 8.10 -27.00 18.26
C PRO A 190 9.61 -26.83 18.09
N ILE A 191 10.22 -27.48 17.08
CA ILE A 191 11.64 -27.30 16.83
C ILE A 191 12.01 -25.86 16.48
N PHE A 192 11.15 -25.14 15.75
CA PHE A 192 11.43 -23.75 15.41
C PHE A 192 11.48 -22.88 16.68
N ALA A 193 10.55 -23.09 17.61
CA ALA A 193 10.54 -22.42 18.91
C ALA A 193 11.81 -22.73 19.72
N ALA A 194 12.27 -23.99 19.74
CA ALA A 194 13.50 -24.37 20.42
C ALA A 194 14.75 -23.67 19.83
N GLU A 195 14.79 -23.42 18.52
CA GLU A 195 15.87 -22.63 17.91
C GLU A 195 15.75 -21.14 18.22
N CYS A 196 14.52 -20.59 18.35
CA CYS A 196 14.31 -19.22 18.84
C CYS A 196 14.80 -19.05 20.29
N GLU A 197 14.53 -20.01 21.17
CA GLU A 197 15.01 -20.00 22.57
C GLU A 197 16.54 -19.98 22.65
N ARG A 198 17.21 -20.88 21.91
CA ARG A 198 18.68 -20.89 21.83
C ARG A 198 19.24 -19.57 21.28
N LEU A 199 18.58 -18.98 20.29
CA LEU A 199 18.98 -17.68 19.76
C LEU A 199 18.79 -16.56 20.79
N SER A 200 17.73 -16.63 21.60
CA SER A 200 17.48 -15.68 22.70
C SER A 200 18.58 -15.73 23.75
N GLU A 201 18.97 -16.94 24.20
CA GLU A 201 20.09 -17.12 25.13
C GLU A 201 21.39 -16.57 24.55
N ARG A 202 21.62 -16.80 23.25
CA ARG A 202 22.79 -16.29 22.56
C ARG A 202 22.82 -14.77 22.49
N LEU A 203 21.71 -14.13 22.13
CA LEU A 203 21.61 -12.66 22.10
C LEU A 203 21.75 -12.06 23.50
N THR A 204 21.25 -12.74 24.53
CA THR A 204 21.45 -12.37 25.94
C THR A 204 22.94 -12.35 26.28
N ALA A 205 23.69 -13.41 25.91
CA ALA A 205 25.13 -13.48 26.12
C ALA A 205 25.93 -12.39 25.35
N LEU A 206 25.39 -11.91 24.23
CA LEU A 206 25.94 -10.80 23.44
C LEU A 206 25.48 -9.42 23.94
N GLY A 207 24.87 -9.34 25.13
CA GLY A 207 24.45 -8.08 25.76
C GLY A 207 23.12 -7.53 25.26
N ARG A 208 22.23 -8.37 24.74
CA ARG A 208 20.88 -7.98 24.26
C ARG A 208 19.76 -8.81 24.91
N PRO A 209 19.57 -8.68 26.23
CA PRO A 209 18.70 -9.55 27.03
C PRO A 209 17.19 -9.47 26.72
N ASP A 210 16.71 -8.45 26.01
CA ASP A 210 15.26 -8.23 25.83
C ASP A 210 14.83 -8.16 24.35
N THR A 211 15.31 -9.11 23.54
CA THR A 211 14.92 -9.17 22.13
C THR A 211 13.48 -9.72 22.00
N PRO A 212 12.51 -8.97 21.46
CA PRO A 212 11.15 -9.44 21.26
C PRO A 212 11.14 -10.74 20.46
N TYR A 213 10.33 -11.69 20.91
CA TYR A 213 10.25 -13.02 20.30
C TYR A 213 10.03 -12.96 18.78
N TYR A 214 9.16 -12.05 18.32
CA TYR A 214 8.92 -11.81 16.89
C TYR A 214 10.21 -11.53 16.10
N LEU A 215 11.15 -10.75 16.67
CA LEU A 215 12.43 -10.46 16.02
C LEU A 215 13.37 -11.66 16.04
N LEU A 216 13.28 -12.57 17.02
CA LEU A 216 14.00 -13.83 17.01
C LEU A 216 13.56 -14.70 15.83
N GLU A 217 12.24 -14.78 15.61
CA GLU A 217 11.69 -15.50 14.45
C GLU A 217 12.17 -14.87 13.14
N ARG A 218 12.10 -13.53 13.03
CA ARG A 218 12.60 -12.82 11.84
C ARG A 218 14.09 -13.06 11.60
N LEU A 219 14.92 -13.02 12.64
CA LEU A 219 16.36 -13.31 12.52
C LEU A 219 16.62 -14.72 11.98
N LEU A 220 15.81 -15.72 12.37
CA LEU A 220 15.93 -17.04 11.78
C LEU A 220 15.43 -17.07 10.34
N LEU A 221 14.28 -16.44 10.04
CA LEU A 221 13.56 -16.55 8.79
C LEU A 221 14.11 -15.68 7.64
N ASP A 222 14.52 -14.46 7.94
CA ASP A 222 14.90 -13.43 6.97
C ASP A 222 16.39 -13.55 6.61
N VAL A 223 16.73 -14.61 5.85
CA VAL A 223 18.11 -14.86 5.40
C VAL A 223 18.67 -13.67 4.64
N GLY A 224 19.77 -13.10 5.16
CA GLY A 224 20.42 -11.91 4.60
C GLY A 224 19.53 -10.65 4.65
N GLY A 225 18.56 -10.63 5.56
CA GLY A 225 17.67 -9.50 5.77
C GLY A 225 18.32 -8.33 6.49
N TYR A 226 17.62 -7.19 6.51
CA TYR A 226 18.06 -5.97 7.20
C TYR A 226 18.38 -6.23 8.69
N LEU A 227 17.59 -7.07 9.36
CA LEU A 227 17.76 -7.39 10.77
C LEU A 227 19.06 -8.11 11.08
N GLU A 228 19.55 -9.00 10.21
CA GLU A 228 20.84 -9.64 10.43
C GLU A 228 21.97 -8.61 10.47
N GLY A 229 21.98 -7.68 9.51
CA GLY A 229 22.96 -6.59 9.47
C GLY A 229 22.83 -5.64 10.66
N HIS A 230 21.61 -5.26 11.01
CA HIS A 230 21.35 -4.37 12.15
C HIS A 230 21.79 -4.98 13.48
N PHE A 231 21.53 -6.27 13.68
CA PHE A 231 21.98 -6.98 14.87
C PHE A 231 23.48 -7.34 14.80
N ALA A 232 24.10 -7.42 13.63
CA ALA A 232 25.51 -7.77 13.51
C ALA A 232 26.49 -6.65 13.89
N ASN A 233 26.06 -5.39 13.98
CA ASN A 233 26.93 -4.22 14.23
C ASN A 233 27.90 -4.42 15.43
N GLY A 234 29.13 -4.86 15.13
CA GLY A 234 30.25 -5.05 16.07
C GLY A 234 30.64 -6.49 16.40
N GLN A 235 29.77 -7.49 16.19
CA GLN A 235 30.00 -8.91 16.55
C GLN A 235 29.48 -9.88 15.47
N THR A 236 29.68 -9.49 14.20
CA THR A 236 29.12 -10.15 13.01
C THR A 236 29.40 -11.65 12.93
N GLY A 237 30.60 -12.11 13.29
CA GLY A 237 30.99 -13.50 13.10
C GLY A 237 30.23 -14.48 14.00
N GLU A 238 30.01 -14.11 15.26
CA GLU A 238 29.48 -15.01 16.29
C GLU A 238 27.96 -15.21 16.16
N LEU A 239 27.22 -14.12 15.89
CA LEU A 239 25.79 -14.17 15.62
C LEU A 239 25.50 -14.87 14.28
N THR A 240 26.23 -14.52 13.22
CA THR A 240 26.04 -15.13 11.89
C THR A 240 26.28 -16.63 11.92
N GLY A 241 27.36 -17.08 12.60
CA GLY A 241 27.62 -18.51 12.78
C GLY A 241 26.50 -19.24 13.52
N SER A 242 25.93 -18.60 14.54
CA SER A 242 24.80 -19.14 15.31
C SER A 242 23.53 -19.28 14.46
N LEU A 243 23.21 -18.27 13.63
CA LEU A 243 22.08 -18.28 12.71
C LEU A 243 22.23 -19.36 11.63
N VAL A 244 23.43 -19.48 11.03
CA VAL A 244 23.72 -20.52 10.03
C VAL A 244 23.57 -21.91 10.64
N ALA A 245 24.08 -22.13 11.85
CA ALA A 245 23.95 -23.41 12.54
C ALA A 245 22.49 -23.74 12.89
N ALA A 246 21.71 -22.77 13.35
CA ALA A 246 20.27 -22.93 13.63
C ALA A 246 19.50 -23.31 12.36
N ARG A 247 19.72 -22.58 11.26
CA ARG A 247 19.08 -22.86 9.96
C ARG A 247 19.45 -24.24 9.41
N ARG A 248 20.69 -24.68 9.62
CA ARG A 248 21.12 -26.03 9.24
C ARG A 248 20.34 -27.10 10.00
N ARG A 249 20.24 -26.98 11.33
CA ARG A 249 19.46 -27.91 12.17
C ARG A 249 17.99 -27.94 11.79
N LEU A 250 17.38 -26.79 11.49
CA LEU A 250 16.02 -26.72 10.96
C LEU A 250 15.90 -27.46 9.63
N GLY A 251 16.84 -27.24 8.71
CA GLY A 251 16.88 -27.89 7.41
C GLY A 251 17.03 -29.41 7.48
N GLU A 252 17.86 -29.92 8.39
CA GLU A 252 18.04 -31.36 8.68
C GLU A 252 16.73 -32.02 9.13
N GLN A 253 15.83 -31.26 9.76
CA GLN A 253 14.50 -31.71 10.18
C GLN A 253 13.38 -31.34 9.20
N GLY A 254 13.73 -30.96 7.96
CA GLY A 254 12.77 -30.67 6.89
C GLY A 254 12.21 -29.24 6.89
N LEU A 255 12.63 -28.38 7.81
CA LEU A 255 12.27 -26.95 7.82
C LEU A 255 13.31 -26.12 7.06
N LYS A 256 13.15 -26.05 5.75
CA LYS A 256 14.00 -25.24 4.87
C LYS A 256 13.61 -23.76 4.89
N VAL A 257 14.35 -22.96 5.64
CA VAL A 257 14.25 -21.49 5.66
C VAL A 257 14.97 -20.89 4.44
N PRO A 258 14.44 -19.83 3.78
CA PRO A 258 13.27 -19.03 4.12
C PRO A 258 11.92 -19.59 3.64
N ALA A 259 11.92 -20.55 2.72
CA ALA A 259 10.70 -21.03 2.06
C ALA A 259 9.65 -21.63 3.02
N ALA A 260 10.09 -22.14 4.18
CA ALA A 260 9.23 -22.74 5.19
C ALA A 260 8.15 -21.78 5.72
N GLU A 261 8.46 -20.49 5.91
CA GLU A 261 7.48 -19.53 6.45
C GLU A 261 6.25 -19.43 5.56
N ALA A 262 6.47 -19.15 4.27
CA ALA A 262 5.37 -18.94 3.34
C ALA A 262 4.47 -20.18 3.30
N ARG A 263 5.08 -21.38 3.18
CA ARG A 263 4.36 -22.65 3.14
C ARG A 263 3.53 -22.90 4.40
N LEU A 264 4.11 -22.71 5.58
CA LEU A 264 3.43 -22.97 6.86
C LEU A 264 2.29 -21.98 7.11
N ARG A 265 2.51 -20.68 6.82
CA ARG A 265 1.47 -19.65 6.96
C ARG A 265 0.32 -19.87 5.99
N TYR A 266 0.59 -20.17 4.72
CA TYR A 266 -0.49 -20.46 3.77
C TYR A 266 -1.26 -21.73 4.16
N ALA A 267 -0.58 -22.77 4.66
CA ALA A 267 -1.26 -23.96 5.18
C ALA A 267 -2.18 -23.62 6.37
N TRP A 268 -1.69 -22.81 7.33
CA TRP A 268 -2.49 -22.31 8.44
C TRP A 268 -3.69 -21.48 7.96
N VAL A 269 -3.49 -20.57 6.98
CA VAL A 269 -4.59 -19.77 6.41
C VAL A 269 -5.66 -20.66 5.77
N GLN A 270 -5.28 -21.70 5.01
CA GLN A 270 -6.24 -22.64 4.44
C GLN A 270 -7.05 -23.33 5.54
N GLN A 271 -6.39 -23.81 6.58
CA GLN A 271 -7.05 -24.43 7.74
C GLN A 271 -8.03 -23.46 8.43
N MET A 272 -7.66 -22.18 8.57
CA MET A 272 -8.53 -21.17 9.16
C MET A 272 -9.75 -20.86 8.30
N LEU A 273 -9.66 -21.01 6.97
CA LEU A 273 -10.74 -20.69 6.03
C LEU A 273 -11.57 -21.91 5.58
N GLU A 274 -11.11 -23.12 5.85
CA GLU A 274 -11.71 -24.37 5.39
C GLU A 274 -13.18 -24.50 5.83
N GLY A 275 -14.10 -24.57 4.87
CA GLY A 275 -15.54 -24.65 5.13
C GLY A 275 -16.19 -23.36 5.67
N ILE A 276 -15.44 -22.27 5.81
CA ILE A 276 -15.94 -20.95 6.27
C ILE A 276 -16.21 -20.01 5.08
N VAL A 277 -15.44 -20.18 4.00
CA VAL A 277 -15.58 -19.38 2.79
C VAL A 277 -16.35 -20.17 1.74
N SER A 278 -17.54 -19.71 1.39
CA SER A 278 -18.31 -20.20 0.25
C SER A 278 -17.99 -19.35 -0.98
N ARG A 279 -17.57 -19.99 -2.06
CA ARG A 279 -17.34 -19.37 -3.37
C ARG A 279 -18.33 -19.95 -4.37
N PRO A 280 -18.95 -19.14 -5.25
CA PRO A 280 -19.79 -19.68 -6.31
C PRO A 280 -18.93 -20.49 -7.29
N ALA A 281 -19.48 -21.60 -7.80
CA ALA A 281 -18.76 -22.50 -8.72
C ALA A 281 -18.31 -21.81 -10.02
N ALA A 282 -18.95 -20.70 -10.40
CA ALA A 282 -18.53 -19.83 -11.49
C ALA A 282 -18.65 -18.36 -11.05
N ARG A 283 -17.59 -17.58 -11.29
CA ARG A 283 -17.60 -16.13 -11.06
C ARG A 283 -18.50 -15.46 -12.12
N PRO A 284 -19.43 -14.58 -11.74
CA PRO A 284 -20.19 -13.80 -12.72
C PRO A 284 -19.23 -12.87 -13.48
N VAL A 285 -19.27 -12.92 -14.81
CA VAL A 285 -18.43 -12.08 -15.68
C VAL A 285 -18.96 -10.65 -15.63
N THR A 286 -18.15 -9.71 -15.14
CA THR A 286 -18.53 -8.30 -15.07
C THR A 286 -18.37 -7.59 -16.42
N LEU A 287 -18.97 -6.41 -16.59
CA LEU A 287 -18.77 -5.59 -17.79
C LEU A 287 -17.29 -5.19 -17.98
N GLY A 288 -16.58 -4.92 -16.88
CA GLY A 288 -15.14 -4.66 -16.90
C GLY A 288 -14.35 -5.87 -17.41
N ASP A 289 -14.68 -7.08 -16.96
CA ASP A 289 -14.01 -8.31 -17.43
C ASP A 289 -14.21 -8.53 -18.94
N LYS A 290 -15.39 -8.18 -19.48
CA LYS A 290 -15.66 -8.23 -20.93
C LYS A 290 -14.83 -7.21 -21.71
N ILE A 291 -14.76 -5.97 -21.21
CA ILE A 291 -13.96 -4.90 -21.83
C ILE A 291 -12.48 -5.31 -21.80
N ASP A 292 -11.98 -5.76 -20.65
CA ASP A 292 -10.59 -6.21 -20.50
C ASP A 292 -10.27 -7.38 -21.44
N SER A 293 -11.20 -8.33 -21.62
CA SER A 293 -11.01 -9.42 -22.55
C SER A 293 -10.86 -8.95 -24.00
N ILE A 294 -11.54 -7.88 -24.40
CA ILE A 294 -11.42 -7.29 -25.75
C ILE A 294 -10.13 -6.47 -25.85
N LEU A 295 -9.85 -5.61 -24.87
CA LEU A 295 -8.69 -4.73 -24.85
C LEU A 295 -7.36 -5.49 -24.76
N THR A 296 -7.33 -6.64 -24.08
CA THR A 296 -6.12 -7.49 -23.95
C THR A 296 -6.02 -8.58 -25.02
N HIS A 297 -7.02 -8.68 -25.91
CA HIS A 297 -7.02 -9.68 -26.97
C HIS A 297 -5.86 -9.45 -27.95
N ARG A 298 -5.26 -10.55 -28.44
CA ARG A 298 -4.03 -10.52 -29.25
C ARG A 298 -4.10 -9.63 -30.50
N ILE A 299 -5.27 -9.55 -31.14
CA ILE A 299 -5.46 -8.80 -32.39
C ILE A 299 -6.37 -7.59 -32.15
N ALA A 300 -7.53 -7.81 -31.53
CA ALA A 300 -8.50 -6.75 -31.25
C ALA A 300 -7.94 -5.68 -30.31
N GLY A 301 -7.14 -6.06 -29.30
CA GLY A 301 -6.46 -5.11 -28.42
C GLY A 301 -5.44 -4.24 -29.16
N LEU A 302 -4.65 -4.84 -30.06
CA LEU A 302 -3.69 -4.12 -30.89
C LEU A 302 -4.39 -3.17 -31.89
N LEU A 303 -5.46 -3.63 -32.53
CA LEU A 303 -6.24 -2.82 -33.45
C LEU A 303 -6.87 -1.62 -32.73
N PHE A 304 -7.46 -1.86 -31.55
CA PHE A 304 -8.01 -0.82 -30.72
C PHE A 304 -6.94 0.19 -30.28
N PHE A 305 -5.78 -0.30 -29.83
CA PHE A 305 -4.63 0.56 -29.48
C PHE A 305 -4.22 1.46 -30.64
N LEU A 306 -4.10 0.90 -31.85
CA LEU A 306 -3.72 1.65 -33.04
C LEU A 306 -4.77 2.72 -33.41
N ILE A 307 -6.05 2.37 -33.35
CA ILE A 307 -7.16 3.32 -33.61
C ILE A 307 -7.16 4.43 -32.55
N LEU A 308 -6.99 4.08 -31.28
CA LEU A 308 -6.95 5.05 -30.19
C LEU A 308 -5.77 6.02 -30.35
N MET A 309 -4.57 5.50 -30.66
CA MET A 309 -3.40 6.32 -30.94
C MET A 309 -3.59 7.21 -32.17
N LEU A 310 -4.22 6.69 -33.23
CA LEU A 310 -4.57 7.49 -34.41
C LEU A 310 -5.52 8.64 -34.04
N VAL A 311 -6.55 8.36 -33.25
CA VAL A 311 -7.52 9.37 -32.80
C VAL A 311 -6.84 10.44 -31.95
N ILE A 312 -5.99 10.05 -31.01
CA ILE A 312 -5.23 10.99 -30.17
C ILE A 312 -4.32 11.86 -31.04
N PHE A 313 -3.51 11.23 -31.91
CA PHE A 313 -2.61 11.94 -32.82
C PHE A 313 -3.37 12.93 -33.70
N GLN A 314 -4.45 12.49 -34.36
CA GLN A 314 -5.28 13.34 -35.21
C GLN A 314 -5.93 14.49 -34.44
N SER A 315 -6.41 14.21 -33.23
CA SER A 315 -7.06 15.21 -32.37
C SER A 315 -6.09 16.28 -31.92
N ILE A 316 -4.85 15.92 -31.59
CA ILE A 316 -3.80 16.88 -31.21
C ILE A 316 -3.62 17.93 -32.31
N TYR A 317 -3.49 17.54 -33.58
CA TYR A 317 -3.35 18.52 -34.67
C TYR A 317 -4.64 19.26 -34.99
N THR A 318 -5.77 18.55 -35.01
CA THR A 318 -7.06 19.12 -35.45
C THR A 318 -7.60 20.12 -34.43
N VAL A 319 -7.50 19.80 -33.14
CA VAL A 319 -8.01 20.63 -32.04
C VAL A 319 -7.02 21.71 -31.64
N ALA A 320 -5.72 21.44 -31.67
CA ALA A 320 -4.74 22.46 -31.33
C ALA A 320 -4.68 23.57 -32.39
N LYS A 321 -4.76 23.25 -33.68
CA LYS A 321 -4.52 24.21 -34.76
C LYS A 321 -5.31 25.53 -34.64
N PRO A 322 -6.64 25.55 -34.41
CA PRO A 322 -7.36 26.80 -34.21
C PRO A 322 -6.86 27.62 -33.02
N LEU A 323 -6.43 26.96 -31.93
CA LEU A 323 -5.87 27.62 -30.75
C LEU A 323 -4.46 28.15 -31.02
N MET A 324 -3.65 27.40 -31.75
CA MET A 324 -2.31 27.82 -32.19
C MET A 324 -2.41 29.05 -33.10
N ASP A 325 -3.35 29.04 -34.06
CA ASP A 325 -3.60 30.16 -34.96
C ASP A 325 -4.06 31.41 -34.18
N LEU A 326 -4.87 31.23 -33.13
CA LEU A 326 -5.26 32.33 -32.24
C LEU A 326 -4.06 32.89 -31.45
N CYS A 327 -3.22 32.02 -30.89
CA CYS A 327 -1.98 32.45 -30.21
C CYS A 327 -1.06 33.20 -31.17
N LYS A 328 -0.94 32.73 -32.42
CA LYS A 328 -0.14 33.37 -33.46
C LYS A 328 -0.70 34.74 -33.84
N ALA A 329 -2.01 34.84 -34.05
CA ALA A 329 -2.66 36.12 -34.32
C ALA A 329 -2.45 37.13 -33.18
N GLY A 330 -2.49 36.66 -31.92
CA GLY A 330 -2.16 37.47 -30.75
C GLY A 330 -0.70 37.93 -30.73
N GLN A 331 0.23 37.03 -31.04
CA GLN A 331 1.66 37.35 -31.18
C GLN A 331 1.90 38.40 -32.27
N ASP A 332 1.32 38.20 -33.46
CA ASP A 332 1.46 39.12 -34.59
C ASP A 332 0.88 40.49 -34.25
N TRP A 333 -0.25 40.53 -33.54
CA TRP A 333 -0.85 41.78 -33.04
C TRP A 333 0.08 42.53 -32.09
N VAL A 334 0.64 41.85 -31.08
CA VAL A 334 1.60 42.47 -30.15
C VAL A 334 2.86 42.95 -30.88
N GLY A 335 3.40 42.12 -31.77
CA GLY A 335 4.58 42.46 -32.57
C GLY A 335 4.39 43.73 -33.39
N ASN A 336 3.23 43.87 -34.06
CA ASN A 336 2.90 45.06 -34.85
C ASN A 336 2.72 46.32 -33.99
N GLN A 337 2.09 46.20 -32.82
CA GLN A 337 1.93 47.31 -31.89
C GLN A 337 3.28 47.82 -31.37
N VAL A 338 4.17 46.90 -30.99
CA VAL A 338 5.51 47.22 -30.51
C VAL A 338 6.37 47.82 -31.63
N ALA A 339 6.26 47.29 -32.85
CA ALA A 339 6.93 47.85 -34.02
C ALA A 339 6.53 49.31 -34.27
N GLY A 340 5.25 49.67 -34.08
CA GLY A 340 4.76 51.05 -34.24
C GLY A 340 5.31 52.06 -33.23
N TRP A 341 5.86 51.62 -32.09
CA TRP A 341 6.41 52.49 -31.05
C TRP A 341 7.94 52.62 -31.11
N LEU A 342 8.61 51.76 -31.87
CA LEU A 342 10.07 51.72 -31.96
C LEU A 342 10.55 52.34 -33.28
N PRO A 343 11.62 53.16 -33.25
CA PRO A 343 12.25 53.64 -34.48
C PRO A 343 12.82 52.48 -35.29
N VAL A 344 12.70 52.60 -36.62
CA VAL A 344 13.17 51.57 -37.56
C VAL A 344 14.67 51.35 -37.40
N GLY A 345 15.07 50.10 -37.13
CA GLY A 345 16.47 49.74 -36.95
C GLY A 345 16.67 48.44 -36.16
N MET A 346 17.92 48.16 -35.80
CA MET A 346 18.34 46.89 -35.19
C MET A 346 17.60 46.59 -33.87
N LEU A 347 17.26 47.61 -33.08
CA LEU A 347 16.55 47.45 -31.81
C LEU A 347 15.12 46.96 -32.02
N GLN A 348 14.42 47.47 -33.04
CA GLN A 348 13.06 47.04 -33.38
C GLN A 348 13.06 45.56 -33.80
N SER A 349 13.96 45.16 -34.70
CA SER A 349 14.09 43.75 -35.13
C SER A 349 14.48 42.83 -33.97
N LEU A 350 15.38 43.26 -33.08
CA LEU A 350 15.76 42.44 -31.91
C LEU A 350 14.55 42.17 -30.99
N VAL A 351 13.71 43.17 -30.75
CA VAL A 351 12.56 43.03 -29.86
C VAL A 351 11.40 42.30 -30.53
N VAL A 352 11.06 42.66 -31.77
CA VAL A 352 9.90 42.10 -32.49
C VAL A 352 10.22 40.69 -33.00
N ASP A 353 11.28 40.51 -33.76
CA ASP A 353 11.62 39.21 -34.36
C ASP A 353 12.37 38.30 -33.37
N GLY A 354 13.22 38.88 -32.53
CA GLY A 354 14.00 38.12 -31.55
C GLY A 354 13.17 37.71 -30.34
N VAL A 355 12.75 38.69 -29.52
CA VAL A 355 12.09 38.42 -28.24
C VAL A 355 10.64 37.97 -28.45
N ILE A 356 9.81 38.78 -29.12
CA ILE A 356 8.39 38.47 -29.32
C ILE A 356 8.23 37.28 -30.27
N GLY A 357 8.99 37.25 -31.36
CA GLY A 357 9.09 36.12 -32.28
C GLY A 357 9.46 34.82 -31.58
N GLY A 358 10.57 34.83 -30.81
CA GLY A 358 11.08 33.66 -30.11
C GLY A 358 10.16 33.15 -29.01
N VAL A 359 9.71 34.01 -28.10
CA VAL A 359 8.78 33.63 -27.01
C VAL A 359 7.43 33.21 -27.57
N GLY A 360 6.93 33.94 -28.57
CA GLY A 360 5.67 33.64 -29.21
C GLY A 360 5.67 32.28 -29.91
N ALA A 361 6.77 31.90 -30.57
CA ALA A 361 6.89 30.56 -31.17
C ALA A 361 6.67 29.44 -30.13
N VAL A 362 7.23 29.58 -28.92
CA VAL A 362 7.01 28.60 -27.83
C VAL A 362 5.55 28.61 -27.36
N LEU A 363 4.96 29.81 -27.19
CA LEU A 363 3.57 29.96 -26.74
C LEU A 363 2.56 29.40 -27.75
N VAL A 364 2.84 29.54 -29.06
CA VAL A 364 1.99 28.98 -30.12
C VAL A 364 1.92 27.45 -30.05
N PHE A 365 2.95 26.76 -29.55
CA PHE A 365 2.90 25.31 -29.36
C PHE A 365 2.24 24.86 -28.06
N LEU A 366 2.05 25.76 -27.09
CA LEU A 366 1.51 25.41 -25.77
C LEU A 366 0.13 24.73 -25.82
N PRO A 367 -0.85 25.16 -26.64
CA PRO A 367 -2.14 24.48 -26.73
C PRO A 367 -2.02 23.00 -27.14
N GLN A 368 -1.09 22.70 -28.04
CA GLN A 368 -0.84 21.33 -28.50
C GLN A 368 -0.30 20.45 -27.36
N ILE A 369 0.63 20.99 -26.56
CA ILE A 369 1.20 20.30 -25.40
C ILE A 369 0.12 20.05 -24.35
N VAL A 370 -0.72 21.03 -24.05
CA VAL A 370 -1.82 20.89 -23.08
C VAL A 370 -2.80 19.80 -23.50
N ILE A 371 -3.18 19.74 -24.77
CA ILE A 371 -4.07 18.69 -25.29
C ILE A 371 -3.43 17.31 -25.21
N LEU A 372 -2.13 17.19 -25.53
CA LEU A 372 -1.39 15.95 -25.36
C LEU A 372 -1.39 15.48 -23.90
N PHE A 373 -1.09 16.37 -22.95
CA PHE A 373 -1.11 16.04 -21.52
C PHE A 373 -2.51 15.70 -21.02
N LEU A 374 -3.56 16.34 -21.53
CA LEU A 374 -4.94 15.97 -21.22
C LEU A 374 -5.25 14.53 -21.66
N PHE A 375 -4.86 14.14 -22.88
CA PHE A 375 -5.02 12.76 -23.33
C PHE A 375 -4.20 11.78 -22.49
N MET A 376 -2.96 12.12 -22.15
CA MET A 376 -2.12 11.29 -21.27
C MET A 376 -2.78 11.08 -19.90
N ALA A 377 -3.28 12.14 -19.27
CA ALA A 377 -3.99 12.06 -18.00
C ALA A 377 -5.26 11.20 -18.09
N VAL A 378 -6.06 11.37 -19.15
CA VAL A 378 -7.26 10.54 -19.37
C VAL A 378 -6.89 9.05 -19.55
N LEU A 379 -5.82 8.76 -20.29
CA LEU A 379 -5.34 7.38 -20.49
C LEU A 379 -4.82 6.75 -19.19
N GLU A 380 -4.19 7.56 -18.33
CA GLU A 380 -3.71 7.17 -17.02
C GLU A 380 -4.88 6.88 -16.07
N ASP A 381 -5.82 7.82 -15.93
CA ASP A 381 -6.99 7.71 -15.05
C ASP A 381 -7.91 6.53 -15.42
N CYS A 382 -8.05 6.21 -16.71
CA CYS A 382 -8.82 5.04 -17.15
C CYS A 382 -8.04 3.72 -17.05
N GLY A 383 -6.77 3.76 -16.61
CA GLY A 383 -5.89 2.60 -16.47
C GLY A 383 -5.52 1.95 -17.80
N TYR A 384 -5.78 2.62 -18.93
CA TYR A 384 -5.48 2.06 -20.25
C TYR A 384 -3.98 1.97 -20.51
N MET A 385 -3.18 2.87 -19.92
CA MET A 385 -1.72 2.85 -20.03
C MET A 385 -1.11 1.51 -19.58
N ALA A 386 -1.60 0.95 -18.48
CA ALA A 386 -1.15 -0.36 -17.99
C ALA A 386 -1.50 -1.50 -18.96
N ARG A 387 -2.68 -1.41 -19.61
CA ARG A 387 -3.14 -2.39 -20.62
C ARG A 387 -2.35 -2.26 -21.92
N ALA A 388 -2.12 -1.03 -22.39
CA ALA A 388 -1.33 -0.74 -23.59
C ALA A 388 0.12 -1.22 -23.46
N ALA A 389 0.75 -0.97 -22.31
CA ALA A 389 2.11 -1.45 -22.04
C ALA A 389 2.23 -2.97 -22.18
N PHE A 390 1.23 -3.73 -21.71
CA PHE A 390 1.19 -5.19 -21.88
C PHE A 390 1.05 -5.63 -23.35
N ILE A 391 0.25 -4.93 -24.15
CA ILE A 391 0.10 -5.20 -25.59
C ILE A 391 1.41 -4.93 -26.32
N VAL A 392 2.07 -3.82 -26.03
CA VAL A 392 3.34 -3.39 -26.64
C VAL A 392 4.48 -4.33 -26.24
N ASP A 393 4.58 -4.71 -24.96
CA ASP A 393 5.59 -5.66 -24.46
C ASP A 393 5.50 -7.01 -25.19
N ARG A 394 4.26 -7.49 -25.44
CA ARG A 394 4.02 -8.72 -26.19
C ARG A 394 4.45 -8.63 -27.66
N LEU A 395 4.39 -7.44 -28.27
CA LEU A 395 4.87 -7.19 -29.64
C LEU A 395 6.40 -7.09 -29.67
N MET A 396 6.99 -6.31 -28.76
CA MET A 396 8.44 -6.08 -28.66
C MET A 396 9.20 -7.37 -28.34
N THR A 397 8.65 -8.21 -27.47
CA THR A 397 9.24 -9.52 -27.13
C THR A 397 9.36 -10.43 -28.35
N LYS A 398 8.46 -10.33 -29.33
CA LYS A 398 8.55 -11.12 -30.57
C LYS A 398 9.68 -10.67 -31.51
N VAL A 399 10.15 -9.43 -31.35
CA VAL A 399 11.24 -8.85 -32.14
C VAL A 399 12.56 -8.89 -31.36
N GLY A 400 12.58 -9.54 -30.18
CA GLY A 400 13.78 -9.71 -29.35
C GLY A 400 14.19 -8.47 -28.54
N LEU A 401 13.30 -7.47 -28.42
CA LEU A 401 13.53 -6.27 -27.62
C LEU A 401 12.79 -6.39 -26.28
N SER A 402 13.42 -5.96 -25.18
CA SER A 402 12.77 -5.96 -23.87
C SER A 402 11.73 -4.83 -23.79
N GLY A 403 10.46 -5.13 -23.53
CA GLY A 403 9.42 -4.09 -23.38
C GLY A 403 9.58 -3.18 -22.15
N LYS A 404 10.60 -3.42 -21.31
CA LYS A 404 11.05 -2.49 -20.26
C LYS A 404 11.53 -1.14 -20.80
N SER A 405 11.84 -1.03 -22.10
CA SER A 405 12.29 0.21 -22.74
C SER A 405 11.15 1.19 -23.04
N PHE A 406 9.89 0.75 -22.99
CA PHE A 406 8.74 1.60 -23.28
C PHE A 406 8.22 2.36 -22.05
N VAL A 407 8.43 1.80 -20.86
CA VAL A 407 8.01 2.39 -19.58
C VAL A 407 8.64 3.79 -19.33
N PRO A 408 9.93 4.03 -19.65
CA PRO A 408 10.56 5.34 -19.46
C PRO A 408 10.17 6.40 -20.50
N LEU A 409 9.61 6.01 -21.66
CA LEU A 409 9.14 6.96 -22.69
C LEU A 409 7.78 7.58 -22.34
N MET A 410 7.08 7.03 -21.33
CA MET A 410 5.75 7.44 -20.91
C MET A 410 5.71 8.00 -19.47
N SER A 411 6.87 8.15 -18.82
CA SER A 411 7.04 8.74 -17.49
C SER A 411 7.60 10.15 -17.56
#